data_AF-A0A2U8FM15-F1
#
_entry.id   AF-A0A2U8FM15-F1
#
_cell.length_a   1.000
_cell.length_b   1.000
_cell.length_c   1.000
_cell.angle_alpha   90.00
_cell.angle_beta   90.00
_cell.angle_gamma   90.00
#
_symmetry.space_group_name_H-M   'P 1'
#
loop_
_entity.id
_entity.type
_entity.pdbx_description
1 polymer ?
#
loop_
_entity_poly.entity_id
_entity_poly.type
_entity_poly.pdbx_seq_one_letter_code
_entity_poly.pdbx_strand_id
1 'polypeptide(L)'
;MTRGQTVFIALLTALYLCFELAFNARLLDVVGGAPSTDALHRIEVFGRSLSGIAVALVVLQVLLGRRQRSGRRSPSFMAIAFWCALSGGVVYGSLQTLIEGLVATSTPAFRRASLNIVLVQRALVDGRVQLAGLDDDAALFSQPAGKAFLAQFPVMAASVNRLDEKIHDAKLTLITRQVEQGFGGPAGYYDRYAEAVKKTQEQWRRYARMPGATDVDGEVARRQDQAWGDYLSDLGRRGWTPSTVPGHAQDAVRRKVRQRVPVPAGWDLADEATFRDAVATQVRRKADRAGAQSLTVKGRRIPPGLSWPAFFAHPGVQAELRDKLHLPAGVALQPAYRDGAEFQREVFQPLVAKVAREELVRYDAPAEDFADGRPLAERGVEAARAAIVPPVALFFSLLGAVGHLAKLSYLLLSLVVSAVPAWQARARFLWATPFAVLALVWVVLSWTDNAVTQSRLYGYMRDQVRDGLSQPEDTGVRGWLLGNALHVVAVGQGYGYPVNELVRTRLLGGITYGYVPPTR
;
A
#
# COMPACT_ATOMS: atom_id res chain seq x y z
N MET A 1 -39.75 -33.08 4.08
CA MET A 1 -39.28 -32.42 5.31
C MET A 1 -40.49 -32.17 6.17
N THR A 2 -40.39 -32.38 7.49
CA THR A 2 -41.46 -32.00 8.43
C THR A 2 -41.55 -30.48 8.48
N ARG A 3 -42.72 -29.95 8.86
CA ARG A 3 -42.92 -28.50 9.03
C ARG A 3 -41.82 -27.87 9.93
N GLY A 4 -41.49 -28.51 11.05
CA GLY A 4 -40.42 -28.04 11.95
C GLY A 4 -39.04 -27.98 11.29
N GLN A 5 -38.66 -28.97 10.46
CA GLN A 5 -37.41 -28.92 9.72
C GLN A 5 -37.41 -27.84 8.63
N THR A 6 -38.54 -27.66 7.94
CA THR A 6 -38.68 -26.60 6.92
C THR A 6 -38.51 -25.22 7.57
N VAL A 7 -39.15 -24.99 8.72
CA VAL A 7 -38.98 -23.74 9.50
C VAL A 7 -37.53 -23.56 9.93
N PHE A 8 -36.89 -24.59 10.50
CA PHE A 8 -35.49 -24.53 10.91
C PHE A 8 -34.55 -24.15 9.76
N ILE A 9 -34.69 -24.78 8.60
CA ILE A 9 -33.86 -24.48 7.43
C ILE A 9 -34.19 -23.11 6.85
N ALA A 10 -35.45 -22.67 6.88
CA ALA A 10 -35.83 -21.33 6.46
C ALA A 10 -35.17 -20.25 7.33
N LEU A 11 -35.18 -20.44 8.66
CA LEU A 11 -34.51 -19.52 9.60
C LEU A 11 -33.00 -19.49 9.39
N LEU A 12 -32.34 -20.64 9.24
CA LEU A 12 -30.90 -20.68 8.93
C LEU A 12 -30.58 -20.04 7.58
N THR A 13 -31.42 -20.25 6.57
CA THR A 13 -31.24 -19.65 5.24
C THR A 13 -31.42 -18.13 5.29
N ALA A 14 -32.41 -17.64 6.05
CA ALA A 14 -32.63 -16.21 6.26
C ALA A 14 -31.46 -15.56 7.04
N LEU A 15 -30.94 -16.24 8.07
CA LEU A 15 -29.77 -15.78 8.82
C LEU A 15 -28.54 -15.70 7.91
N TYR A 16 -28.27 -16.75 7.12
CA TYR A 16 -27.18 -16.73 6.15
C TYR A 16 -27.34 -15.60 5.13
N LEU A 17 -28.54 -15.40 4.59
CA LEU A 17 -28.82 -14.29 3.68
C LEU A 17 -28.51 -12.93 4.31
N CYS A 18 -28.78 -12.73 5.61
CA CYS A 18 -28.41 -11.48 6.26
C CYS A 18 -26.89 -11.23 6.18
N PHE A 19 -26.07 -12.26 6.44
CA PHE A 19 -24.61 -12.16 6.31
C PHE A 19 -24.14 -12.04 4.86
N GLU A 20 -24.77 -12.71 3.91
CA GLU A 20 -24.42 -12.63 2.49
C GLU A 20 -24.74 -11.24 1.91
N LEU A 21 -25.92 -10.69 2.19
CA LEU A 21 -26.30 -9.34 1.76
C LEU A 21 -25.38 -8.30 2.39
N ALA A 22 -25.11 -8.41 3.69
CA ALA A 22 -24.18 -7.51 4.37
C ALA A 22 -22.74 -7.59 3.83
N PHE A 23 -22.27 -8.80 3.50
CA PHE A 23 -20.98 -9.00 2.83
C PHE A 23 -20.98 -8.37 1.44
N ASN A 24 -22.06 -8.52 0.67
CA ASN A 24 -22.18 -7.96 -0.67
C ASN A 24 -22.06 -6.43 -0.68
N ALA A 25 -22.70 -5.73 0.25
CA ALA A 25 -22.51 -4.27 0.42
C ALA A 25 -21.04 -3.93 0.71
N ARG A 26 -20.40 -4.67 1.62
CA ARG A 26 -19.01 -4.42 1.99
C ARG A 26 -18.03 -4.76 0.86
N LEU A 27 -18.26 -5.85 0.14
CA LEU A 27 -17.50 -6.25 -1.05
C LEU A 27 -17.53 -5.13 -2.08
N LEU A 28 -18.70 -4.55 -2.34
CA LEU A 28 -18.85 -3.44 -3.27
C LEU A 28 -18.07 -2.18 -2.83
N ASP A 29 -18.05 -1.87 -1.53
CA ASP A 29 -17.25 -0.75 -1.01
C ASP A 29 -15.74 -0.95 -1.17
N VAL A 30 -15.26 -2.18 -0.92
CA VAL A 30 -13.83 -2.49 -1.06
C VAL A 30 -13.42 -2.44 -2.52
N VAL A 31 -14.21 -3.08 -3.37
CA VAL A 31 -13.87 -3.29 -4.77
C VAL A 31 -14.12 -2.05 -5.62
N GLY A 32 -15.17 -1.28 -5.33
CA GLY A 32 -15.42 0.01 -5.94
C GLY A 32 -14.50 1.12 -5.41
N GLY A 33 -13.61 0.79 -4.47
CA GLY A 33 -12.52 1.64 -4.02
C GLY A 33 -11.19 1.31 -4.70
N ALA A 34 -10.09 1.83 -4.13
CA ALA A 34 -8.73 1.48 -4.48
C ALA A 34 -8.13 0.64 -3.33
N PRO A 35 -8.55 -0.63 -3.16
CA PRO A 35 -8.20 -1.41 -1.99
C PRO A 35 -6.71 -1.76 -1.98
N SER A 36 -6.12 -1.82 -0.79
CA SER A 36 -4.80 -2.42 -0.61
C SER A 36 -4.85 -3.93 -0.84
N THR A 37 -3.71 -4.54 -1.16
CA THR A 37 -3.58 -6.00 -1.34
C THR A 37 -4.12 -6.76 -0.13
N ASP A 38 -3.84 -6.28 1.08
CA ASP A 38 -4.33 -6.89 2.32
C ASP A 38 -5.85 -6.82 2.48
N ALA A 39 -6.46 -5.69 2.10
CA ALA A 39 -7.90 -5.53 2.14
C ALA A 39 -8.60 -6.48 1.17
N LEU A 40 -8.04 -6.63 -0.04
CA LEU A 40 -8.53 -7.58 -1.03
C LEU A 40 -8.43 -9.02 -0.50
N HIS A 41 -7.28 -9.41 0.05
CA HIS A 41 -7.09 -10.75 0.59
C HIS A 41 -8.06 -11.09 1.74
N ARG A 42 -8.30 -10.15 2.67
CA ARG A 42 -9.28 -10.37 3.75
C ARG A 42 -10.69 -10.60 3.22
N ILE A 43 -11.10 -9.80 2.24
CA ILE A 43 -12.40 -9.95 1.57
C ILE A 43 -12.51 -11.30 0.84
N GLU A 44 -11.45 -11.75 0.17
CA GLU A 44 -11.42 -13.05 -0.49
C GLU A 44 -11.64 -14.21 0.49
N VAL A 45 -11.05 -14.15 1.69
CA VAL A 45 -11.23 -15.18 2.72
C VAL A 45 -12.70 -15.25 3.14
N PHE A 46 -13.31 -14.11 3.48
CA PHE A 46 -14.73 -14.07 3.86
C PHE A 46 -15.66 -14.51 2.73
N GLY A 47 -15.43 -14.08 1.49
CA GLY A 47 -16.25 -14.47 0.34
C GLY A 47 -16.20 -15.97 0.07
N ARG A 48 -15.02 -16.59 0.18
CA ARG A 48 -14.87 -18.05 0.05
C ARG A 48 -15.54 -18.80 1.21
N SER A 49 -15.39 -18.30 2.43
CA SER A 49 -16.05 -18.90 3.61
C SER A 49 -17.57 -18.85 3.49
N LEU A 50 -18.15 -17.71 3.10
CA LEU A 50 -19.59 -17.57 2.89
C LEU A 50 -20.11 -18.47 1.78
N SER A 51 -19.40 -18.55 0.65
CA SER A 51 -19.74 -19.48 -0.44
C SER A 51 -19.73 -20.94 0.04
N GLY A 52 -18.76 -21.33 0.87
CA GLY A 52 -18.69 -22.65 1.50
C GLY A 52 -19.88 -22.92 2.43
N ILE A 53 -20.27 -21.96 3.26
CA ILE A 53 -21.45 -22.04 4.12
C ILE A 53 -22.73 -22.20 3.28
N ALA A 54 -22.83 -21.47 2.17
CA ALA A 54 -23.95 -21.54 1.24
C ALA A 54 -24.21 -22.98 0.76
N VAL A 55 -23.14 -23.65 0.29
CA VAL A 55 -23.23 -25.04 -0.17
C VAL A 55 -23.47 -26.00 1.00
N ALA A 56 -22.83 -25.78 2.15
CA ALA A 56 -23.06 -26.58 3.35
C ALA A 56 -24.54 -26.55 3.78
N LEU A 57 -25.23 -25.40 3.66
CA LEU A 57 -26.66 -25.29 3.94
C LEU A 57 -27.54 -26.06 2.95
N VAL A 58 -27.13 -26.19 1.69
CA VAL A 58 -27.80 -27.05 0.70
C VAL A 58 -27.63 -28.51 1.07
N VAL A 59 -26.40 -28.93 1.40
CA VAL A 59 -26.09 -30.30 1.85
C VAL A 59 -26.87 -30.64 3.12
N LEU A 60 -26.93 -29.73 4.09
CA LEU A 60 -27.72 -29.88 5.31
C LEU A 60 -29.19 -30.18 5.00
N GLN A 61 -29.81 -29.40 4.11
CA GLN A 61 -31.21 -29.62 3.71
C GLN A 61 -31.42 -30.99 3.05
N VAL A 62 -30.53 -31.38 2.13
CA VAL A 62 -30.61 -32.68 1.44
C VAL A 62 -30.50 -33.84 2.42
N LEU A 63 -29.53 -33.80 3.34
CA LEU A 63 -29.30 -34.90 4.28
C LEU A 63 -30.38 -34.99 5.35
N LEU A 64 -30.91 -33.86 5.84
CA LEU A 64 -32.08 -33.86 6.72
C LEU A 64 -33.32 -34.41 6.02
N GLY A 65 -33.53 -34.07 4.75
CA GLY A 65 -34.59 -34.64 3.93
C GLY A 65 -34.46 -36.15 3.73
N ARG A 66 -33.23 -36.64 3.46
CA ARG A 66 -32.94 -38.09 3.35
C ARG A 66 -33.19 -38.83 4.67
N ARG A 67 -32.74 -38.27 5.79
CA ARG A 67 -32.94 -38.84 7.14
C ARG A 67 -34.41 -39.05 7.47
N GLN A 68 -35.30 -38.17 6.99
CA GLN A 68 -36.72 -38.34 7.20
C GLN A 68 -37.36 -39.38 6.30
N ARG A 69 -36.98 -39.43 5.02
CA ARG A 69 -37.55 -40.40 4.07
C ARG A 69 -37.16 -41.84 4.37
N SER A 70 -35.97 -42.06 4.92
CA SER A 70 -35.45 -43.41 5.17
C SER A 70 -36.13 -44.13 6.34
N GLY A 71 -36.94 -43.44 7.16
CA GLY A 71 -37.55 -43.99 8.38
C GLY A 71 -36.55 -44.41 9.48
N ARG A 72 -35.26 -44.53 9.14
CA ARG A 72 -34.13 -44.87 10.02
C ARG A 72 -33.41 -43.59 10.45
N ARG A 73 -32.71 -43.64 11.59
CA ARG A 73 -31.82 -42.57 12.09
C ARG A 73 -30.52 -42.41 11.24
N SER A 74 -30.58 -42.64 9.93
CA SER A 74 -29.45 -42.51 8.99
C SER A 74 -29.74 -41.45 7.93
N PRO A 75 -28.79 -40.53 7.63
CA PRO A 75 -27.45 -40.40 8.22
C PRO A 75 -27.48 -39.80 9.63
N SER A 76 -26.54 -40.17 10.50
CA SER A 76 -26.40 -39.61 11.86
C SER A 76 -26.11 -38.11 11.85
N PHE A 77 -26.36 -37.39 12.95
CA PHE A 77 -26.04 -35.96 13.03
C PHE A 77 -24.54 -35.67 12.86
N MET A 78 -23.67 -36.57 13.34
CA MET A 78 -22.22 -36.47 13.10
C MET A 78 -21.87 -36.63 11.62
N ALA A 79 -22.52 -37.57 10.92
CA ALA A 79 -22.34 -37.70 9.47
C ALA A 79 -22.84 -36.44 8.73
N ILE A 80 -23.97 -35.87 9.14
CA ILE A 80 -24.47 -34.61 8.56
C ILE A 80 -23.46 -33.48 8.77
N ALA A 81 -22.96 -33.30 10.00
CA ALA A 81 -21.97 -32.28 10.32
C ALA A 81 -20.68 -32.46 9.51
N PHE A 82 -20.19 -33.71 9.41
CA PHE A 82 -19.02 -34.05 8.59
C PHE A 82 -19.23 -33.68 7.12
N TRP A 83 -20.35 -34.04 6.50
CA TRP A 83 -20.63 -33.70 5.10
C TRP A 83 -20.84 -32.19 4.88
N CYS A 84 -21.39 -31.47 5.85
CA CYS A 84 -21.48 -30.01 5.80
C CYS A 84 -20.08 -29.37 5.86
N ALA A 85 -19.22 -29.82 6.78
CA ALA A 85 -17.85 -29.33 6.90
C ALA A 85 -17.02 -29.66 5.64
N LEU A 86 -17.13 -30.89 5.14
CA LEU A 86 -16.42 -31.34 3.94
C LEU A 86 -16.86 -30.54 2.72
N SER A 87 -18.17 -30.37 2.50
CA SER A 87 -18.67 -29.57 1.37
C SER A 87 -18.25 -28.10 1.45
N GLY A 88 -18.28 -27.50 2.64
CA GLY A 88 -17.77 -26.14 2.85
C GLY A 88 -16.28 -26.02 2.55
N GLY A 89 -15.45 -26.96 3.03
CA GLY A 89 -14.01 -26.98 2.76
C GLY A 89 -13.67 -27.22 1.29
N VAL A 90 -14.39 -28.12 0.62
CA VAL A 90 -14.23 -28.39 -0.82
C VAL A 90 -14.54 -27.14 -1.64
N VAL A 91 -15.62 -26.42 -1.32
CA VAL A 91 -15.99 -25.19 -2.05
C VAL A 91 -14.98 -24.08 -1.79
N TYR A 92 -14.53 -23.91 -0.54
CA TYR A 92 -13.48 -22.95 -0.21
C TYR A 92 -12.21 -23.20 -1.02
N GLY A 93 -11.73 -24.45 -1.03
CA GLY A 93 -10.56 -24.87 -1.80
C GLY A 93 -10.77 -24.72 -3.31
N SER A 94 -11.95 -25.09 -3.81
CA SER A 94 -12.28 -25.00 -5.24
C SER A 94 -12.28 -23.56 -5.75
N LEU A 95 -12.83 -22.62 -4.98
CA LEU A 95 -12.79 -21.19 -5.33
C LEU A 95 -11.36 -20.64 -5.25
N GLN A 96 -10.57 -21.08 -4.28
CA GLN A 96 -9.15 -20.72 -4.22
C GLN A 96 -8.40 -21.20 -5.46
N THR A 97 -8.51 -22.48 -5.79
CA THR A 97 -7.86 -23.07 -6.98
C THR A 97 -8.37 -22.45 -8.28
N LEU A 98 -9.65 -22.08 -8.36
CA LEU A 98 -10.19 -21.37 -9.52
C LEU A 98 -9.52 -20.01 -9.70
N ILE A 99 -9.46 -19.19 -8.65
CA ILE A 99 -8.84 -17.85 -8.71
C ILE A 99 -7.36 -17.97 -9.01
N GLU A 100 -6.64 -18.84 -8.31
CA GLU A 100 -5.22 -19.09 -8.55
C GLU A 100 -4.98 -19.60 -9.98
N GLY A 101 -5.83 -20.49 -10.49
CA GLY A 101 -5.78 -20.97 -11.87
C GLY A 101 -6.00 -19.86 -12.89
N LEU A 102 -7.02 -19.02 -12.70
CA LEU A 102 -7.29 -17.87 -13.59
C LEU A 102 -6.12 -16.89 -13.63
N VAL A 103 -5.49 -16.62 -12.48
CA VAL A 103 -4.31 -15.75 -12.41
C VAL A 103 -3.08 -16.43 -13.01
N ALA A 104 -2.82 -17.70 -12.70
CA ALA A 104 -1.64 -18.43 -13.18
C ALA A 104 -1.65 -18.61 -14.71
N THR A 105 -2.82 -18.91 -15.28
CA THR A 105 -3.01 -19.07 -16.73
C THR A 105 -3.11 -17.75 -17.50
N SER A 106 -3.06 -16.61 -16.81
CA SER A 106 -3.05 -15.31 -17.47
C SER A 106 -1.81 -15.11 -18.33
N THR A 107 -2.00 -14.60 -19.54
CA THR A 107 -0.90 -14.35 -20.48
C THR A 107 -0.03 -13.18 -20.03
N PRO A 108 1.25 -13.11 -20.41
CA PRO A 108 2.10 -11.96 -20.11
C PRO A 108 1.51 -10.63 -20.62
N ALA A 109 0.85 -10.67 -21.78
CA ALA A 109 0.13 -9.52 -22.33
C ALA A 109 -1.04 -9.07 -21.43
N PHE A 110 -1.85 -10.01 -20.92
CA PHE A 110 -2.93 -9.70 -19.98
C PHE A 110 -2.39 -9.16 -18.66
N ARG A 111 -1.28 -9.69 -18.15
CA ARG A 111 -0.63 -9.21 -16.93
C ARG A 111 -0.13 -7.76 -17.07
N ARG A 112 0.52 -7.44 -18.19
CA ARG A 112 0.90 -6.05 -18.55
C ARG A 112 -0.32 -5.15 -18.66
N ALA A 113 -1.36 -5.58 -19.38
CA ALA A 113 -2.59 -4.82 -19.55
C ALA A 113 -3.25 -4.55 -18.19
N SER A 114 -3.34 -5.57 -17.33
CA SER A 114 -3.90 -5.47 -15.99
C SER A 114 -3.18 -4.43 -15.13
N LEU A 115 -1.85 -4.33 -15.23
CA LEU A 115 -1.08 -3.32 -14.51
C LEU A 115 -1.52 -1.90 -14.90
N ASN A 116 -1.70 -1.65 -16.19
CA ASN A 116 -2.16 -0.37 -16.73
C ASN A 116 -3.64 -0.09 -16.40
N ILE A 117 -4.49 -1.11 -16.52
CA ILE A 117 -5.92 -1.05 -16.21
C ILE A 117 -6.17 -0.70 -14.73
N VAL A 118 -5.44 -1.34 -13.81
CA VAL A 118 -5.56 -1.08 -12.37
C VAL A 118 -5.07 0.34 -12.03
N LEU A 119 -4.05 0.85 -12.71
CA LEU A 119 -3.63 2.25 -12.57
C LEU A 119 -4.76 3.21 -12.94
N VAL A 120 -5.43 2.97 -14.07
CA VAL A 120 -6.59 3.78 -14.50
C VAL A 120 -7.74 3.63 -13.52
N GLN A 121 -8.10 2.42 -13.10
CA GLN A 121 -9.17 2.16 -12.13
C GLN A 121 -8.98 2.96 -10.85
N ARG A 122 -7.77 2.98 -10.28
CA ARG A 122 -7.45 3.76 -9.08
C ARG A 122 -7.63 5.26 -9.31
N ALA A 123 -7.23 5.76 -10.48
CA ALA A 123 -7.40 7.16 -10.83
C ALA A 123 -8.88 7.57 -10.96
N LEU A 124 -9.74 6.65 -11.41
CA LEU A 124 -11.19 6.86 -11.49
C LEU A 124 -11.83 6.89 -10.10
N VAL A 125 -11.46 5.95 -9.24
CA VAL A 125 -11.93 5.89 -7.85
C VAL A 125 -11.61 7.18 -7.10
N ASP A 126 -10.40 7.71 -7.28
CA ASP A 126 -9.96 8.93 -6.63
C ASP A 126 -10.64 10.21 -7.20
N GLY A 127 -11.50 10.08 -8.21
CA GLY A 127 -12.19 11.20 -8.87
C GLY A 127 -11.25 12.08 -9.71
N ARG A 128 -10.10 11.54 -10.12
CA ARG A 128 -8.97 12.30 -10.68
C ARG A 128 -8.86 12.27 -12.20
N VAL A 129 -9.59 11.35 -12.82
CA VAL A 129 -9.78 11.23 -14.26
C VAL A 129 -11.27 11.16 -14.52
N GLN A 130 -11.74 12.03 -15.39
CA GLN A 130 -13.08 11.93 -15.97
C GLN A 130 -12.94 11.10 -17.25
N LEU A 131 -13.76 10.07 -17.39
CA LEU A 131 -13.80 9.29 -18.63
C LEU A 131 -14.79 9.94 -19.57
N ALA A 132 -14.29 10.37 -20.74
CA ALA A 132 -15.12 10.84 -21.83
C ALA A 132 -16.27 9.86 -22.09
N GLY A 133 -17.51 10.31 -21.97
CA GLY A 133 -18.72 9.49 -22.07
C GLY A 133 -19.38 9.10 -20.73
N LEU A 134 -18.80 9.49 -19.59
CA LEU A 134 -19.39 9.47 -18.23
C LEU A 134 -19.48 10.89 -17.62
N ASP A 135 -19.39 11.92 -18.45
CA ASP A 135 -18.99 13.29 -18.07
C ASP A 135 -20.03 14.12 -17.31
N ASP A 136 -21.22 13.59 -17.02
CA ASP A 136 -22.33 14.39 -16.49
C ASP A 136 -22.50 14.33 -14.96
N ASP A 137 -21.86 13.38 -14.25
CA ASP A 137 -21.99 13.28 -12.79
C ASP A 137 -20.70 12.76 -12.11
N ALA A 138 -19.93 13.70 -11.54
CA ALA A 138 -18.73 13.39 -10.76
C ALA A 138 -19.02 12.52 -9.52
N ALA A 139 -20.27 12.49 -9.03
CA ALA A 139 -20.67 11.64 -7.93
C ALA A 139 -21.05 10.21 -8.37
N LEU A 140 -21.18 9.94 -9.67
CA LEU A 140 -21.63 8.65 -10.19
C LEU A 140 -20.79 7.47 -9.67
N PHE A 141 -19.46 7.61 -9.66
CA PHE A 141 -18.54 6.57 -9.16
C PHE A 141 -18.64 6.33 -7.65
N SER A 142 -19.15 7.31 -6.89
CA SER A 142 -19.42 7.14 -5.47
C SER A 142 -20.74 6.43 -5.19
N GLN A 143 -21.67 6.42 -6.17
CA GLN A 143 -22.92 5.69 -6.09
C GLN A 143 -22.70 4.17 -6.22
N PRO A 144 -23.62 3.33 -5.71
CA PRO A 144 -23.47 1.88 -5.78
C PRO A 144 -23.29 1.31 -7.19
N ALA A 145 -24.03 1.85 -8.17
CA ALA A 145 -23.89 1.44 -9.57
C ALA A 145 -22.49 1.79 -10.12
N GLY A 146 -21.94 2.95 -9.76
CA GLY A 146 -20.59 3.36 -10.15
C GLY A 146 -19.50 2.48 -9.54
N LYS A 147 -19.63 2.13 -8.26
CA LYS A 147 -18.75 1.16 -7.59
C LYS A 147 -18.80 -0.22 -8.27
N ALA A 148 -19.99 -0.67 -8.66
CA ALA A 148 -20.17 -1.95 -9.36
C ALA A 148 -19.53 -1.93 -10.74
N PHE A 149 -19.63 -0.81 -11.43
CA PHE A 149 -18.92 -0.61 -12.68
C PHE A 149 -17.41 -0.59 -12.49
N LEU A 150 -16.88 0.16 -11.51
CA LEU A 150 -15.45 0.20 -11.22
C LEU A 150 -14.90 -1.17 -10.86
N ALA A 151 -15.70 -2.02 -10.21
CA ALA A 151 -15.35 -3.41 -9.93
C ALA A 151 -15.15 -4.26 -11.20
N GLN A 152 -15.97 -4.02 -12.21
CA GLN A 152 -15.97 -4.75 -13.48
C GLN A 152 -15.08 -4.09 -14.53
N PHE A 153 -14.71 -2.82 -14.29
CA PHE A 153 -13.91 -2.02 -15.20
C PHE A 153 -12.68 -2.78 -15.69
N PRO A 154 -11.93 -3.53 -14.86
CA PRO A 154 -10.75 -4.22 -15.37
C PRO A 154 -11.04 -5.26 -16.43
N VAL A 155 -12.09 -6.07 -16.26
CA VAL A 155 -12.50 -7.08 -17.23
C VAL A 155 -13.02 -6.42 -18.51
N MET A 156 -13.84 -5.38 -18.36
CA MET A 156 -14.36 -4.64 -19.52
C MET A 156 -13.25 -3.92 -20.29
N ALA A 157 -12.30 -3.31 -19.58
CA ALA A 157 -11.18 -2.57 -20.14
C ALA A 157 -10.17 -3.49 -20.83
N ALA A 158 -9.98 -4.71 -20.31
CA ALA A 158 -9.14 -5.72 -20.97
C ALA A 158 -9.66 -6.13 -22.35
N SER A 159 -10.96 -5.98 -22.62
CA SER A 159 -11.57 -6.20 -23.94
C SER A 159 -11.50 -4.97 -24.85
N VAL A 160 -11.07 -3.80 -24.37
CA VAL A 160 -10.97 -2.60 -25.19
C VAL A 160 -9.70 -2.66 -26.04
N ASN A 161 -9.90 -2.60 -27.35
CA ASN A 161 -8.81 -2.56 -28.31
C ASN A 161 -7.89 -1.35 -28.09
N ARG A 162 -6.57 -1.61 -28.07
CA ARG A 162 -5.50 -0.60 -27.96
C ARG A 162 -5.65 0.32 -26.74
N LEU A 163 -6.13 -0.20 -25.61
CA LEU A 163 -6.27 0.58 -24.38
C LEU A 163 -4.96 1.26 -23.95
N ASP A 164 -3.83 0.56 -24.04
CA ASP A 164 -2.49 1.08 -23.71
C ASP A 164 -2.16 2.38 -24.47
N GLU A 165 -2.58 2.49 -25.73
CA GLU A 165 -2.36 3.69 -26.55
C GLU A 165 -3.30 4.82 -26.15
N LYS A 166 -4.57 4.49 -25.85
CA LYS A 166 -5.59 5.46 -25.43
C LYS A 166 -5.26 6.15 -24.11
N ILE A 167 -4.45 5.52 -23.26
CA ILE A 167 -4.06 6.05 -21.94
C ILE A 167 -2.62 6.55 -21.90
N HIS A 168 -1.87 6.47 -23.01
CA HIS A 168 -0.44 6.76 -23.05
C HIS A 168 -0.12 8.15 -22.49
N ASP A 169 -0.82 9.18 -22.97
CA ASP A 169 -0.59 10.58 -22.57
C ASP A 169 -0.98 10.86 -21.11
N ALA A 170 -1.97 10.12 -20.58
CA ALA A 170 -2.41 10.26 -19.20
C ALA A 170 -1.51 9.50 -18.21
N LYS A 171 -0.80 8.47 -18.66
CA LYS A 171 -0.09 7.51 -17.81
C LYS A 171 0.94 8.17 -16.89
N LEU A 172 1.79 9.04 -17.42
CA LEU A 172 2.80 9.73 -16.61
C LEU A 172 2.15 10.59 -15.52
N THR A 173 1.06 11.28 -15.82
CA THR A 173 0.31 12.09 -14.85
C THR A 173 -0.27 11.21 -13.74
N LEU A 174 -0.82 10.04 -14.09
CA LEU A 174 -1.36 9.09 -13.11
C LEU A 174 -0.29 8.51 -12.20
N ILE A 175 0.84 8.09 -12.78
CA ILE A 175 1.99 7.57 -12.03
C ILE A 175 2.54 8.66 -11.11
N THR A 176 2.71 9.89 -11.60
CA THR A 176 3.20 11.02 -10.82
C THR A 176 2.36 11.21 -9.56
N ARG A 177 1.03 11.24 -9.68
CA ARG A 177 0.14 11.37 -8.52
C ARG A 177 0.20 10.18 -7.57
N GLN A 178 0.26 8.96 -8.10
CA GLN A 178 0.41 7.76 -7.26
C GLN A 178 1.72 7.81 -6.45
N VAL A 179 2.81 8.28 -7.06
CA VAL A 179 4.10 8.49 -6.41
C VAL A 179 4.00 9.57 -5.33
N GLU A 180 3.36 10.72 -5.63
CA GLU A 180 3.14 11.79 -4.64
C GLU A 180 2.42 11.27 -3.38
N GLN A 181 1.36 10.48 -3.56
CA GLN A 181 0.63 9.87 -2.45
C GLN A 181 1.46 8.83 -1.70
N GLY A 182 2.25 8.02 -2.41
CA GLY A 182 3.14 7.02 -1.80
C GLY A 182 4.17 7.65 -0.85
N PHE A 183 4.54 8.91 -1.08
CA PHE A 183 5.40 9.68 -0.18
C PHE A 183 4.64 10.43 0.94
N GLY A 184 3.30 10.35 0.99
CA GLY A 184 2.49 11.12 1.94
C GLY A 184 2.36 12.60 1.57
N GLY A 185 2.56 12.94 0.29
CA GLY A 185 2.62 14.32 -0.19
C GLY A 185 3.87 15.07 0.27
N PRO A 186 3.95 16.39 0.01
CA PRO A 186 5.11 17.20 0.37
C PRO A 186 5.37 17.20 1.89
N ALA A 187 4.32 17.24 2.70
CA ALA A 187 4.42 17.24 4.16
C ALA A 187 4.98 15.92 4.70
N GLY A 188 4.44 14.77 4.25
CA GLY A 188 4.93 13.45 4.67
C GLY A 188 6.39 13.20 4.30
N TYR A 189 6.83 13.71 3.14
CA TYR A 189 8.24 13.61 2.75
C TYR A 189 9.13 14.61 3.49
N TYR A 190 8.62 15.79 3.86
CA TYR A 190 9.35 16.80 4.62
C TYR A 190 9.86 16.25 5.96
N ASP A 191 9.07 15.41 6.65
CA ASP A 191 9.49 14.80 7.92
C ASP A 191 10.77 13.95 7.76
N ARG A 192 10.89 13.20 6.66
CA ARG A 192 12.09 12.41 6.34
C ARG A 192 13.28 13.31 6.04
N TYR A 193 13.05 14.40 5.32
CA TYR A 193 14.08 15.40 5.05
C TYR A 193 14.53 16.08 6.36
N ALA A 194 13.61 16.48 7.23
CA ALA A 194 13.92 17.11 8.51
C ALA A 194 14.74 16.17 9.41
N GLU A 195 14.42 14.88 9.43
CA GLU A 195 15.22 13.87 10.14
C GLU A 195 16.64 13.75 9.56
N ALA A 196 16.78 13.75 8.23
CA ALA A 196 18.08 13.71 7.58
C ALA A 196 18.91 14.97 7.91
N VAL A 197 18.30 16.16 7.87
CA VAL A 197 18.96 17.43 8.26
C VAL A 197 19.40 17.39 9.70
N LYS A 198 18.56 16.89 10.63
CA LYS A 198 18.92 16.75 12.05
C LYS A 198 20.15 15.86 12.24
N LYS A 199 20.19 14.70 11.58
CA LYS A 199 21.36 13.79 11.61
C LYS A 199 22.61 14.45 11.03
N THR A 200 22.48 15.23 9.96
CA THR A 200 23.59 16.00 9.39
C THR A 200 24.04 17.12 10.32
N GLN A 201 23.13 17.75 11.06
CA GLN A 201 23.47 18.75 12.07
C GLN A 201 24.24 18.13 13.24
N GLU A 202 23.90 16.91 13.66
CA GLU A 202 24.67 16.15 14.66
C GLU A 202 26.07 15.78 14.15
N GLN A 203 26.22 15.43 12.87
CA GLN A 203 27.53 15.25 12.24
C GLN A 203 28.34 16.56 12.27
N TRP A 204 27.73 17.69 11.89
CA TRP A 204 28.38 19.00 11.96
C TRP A 204 28.80 19.36 13.39
N ARG A 205 27.96 19.13 14.40
CA ARG A 205 28.30 19.39 15.81
C ARG A 205 29.48 18.57 16.32
N ARG A 206 29.71 17.38 15.76
CA ARG A 206 30.90 16.57 16.06
C ARG A 206 32.13 17.12 15.34
N TYR A 207 31.98 17.44 14.06
CA TYR A 207 33.01 18.07 13.26
C TYR A 207 33.47 19.42 13.85
N ALA A 208 32.55 20.27 14.29
CA ALA A 208 32.85 21.59 14.86
C ALA A 208 33.57 21.53 16.21
N ARG A 209 33.56 20.37 16.90
CA ARG A 209 34.31 20.15 18.14
C ARG A 209 35.74 19.63 17.90
N MET A 210 36.12 19.36 16.65
CA MET A 210 37.46 18.86 16.34
C MET A 210 38.50 19.98 16.55
N PRO A 211 39.66 19.68 17.19
CA PRO A 211 40.74 20.65 17.36
C PRO A 211 41.21 21.20 16.01
N GLY A 212 41.25 22.53 15.87
CA GLY A 212 41.54 23.22 14.60
C GLY A 212 40.32 23.93 13.96
N ALA A 213 39.11 23.76 14.50
CA ALA A 213 37.90 24.46 14.05
C ALA A 213 37.64 25.83 14.73
N THR A 214 38.39 26.18 15.78
CA THR A 214 38.17 27.40 16.59
C THR A 214 39.50 28.00 17.06
N ASP A 215 39.64 29.32 16.90
CA ASP A 215 40.67 30.24 17.40
C ASP A 215 41.95 29.60 18.00
N VAL A 216 42.92 29.33 17.12
CA VAL A 216 44.22 28.76 17.50
C VAL A 216 45.01 29.71 18.39
N ASP A 217 44.90 31.02 18.18
CA ASP A 217 45.67 32.01 18.94
C ASP A 217 45.12 32.18 20.36
N GLY A 218 43.81 32.13 20.55
CA GLY A 218 43.19 32.10 21.88
C GLY A 218 43.47 30.81 22.68
N GLU A 219 43.64 29.66 22.02
CA GLU A 219 44.11 28.42 22.67
C GLU A 219 45.60 28.51 23.01
N VAL A 220 46.43 29.09 22.13
CA VAL A 220 47.86 29.32 22.40
C VAL A 220 48.04 30.17 23.66
N ALA A 221 47.33 31.30 23.78
CA ALA A 221 47.42 32.18 24.95
C ALA A 221 47.06 31.46 26.25
N ARG A 222 45.91 30.77 26.29
CA ARG A 222 45.47 30.01 27.48
C ARG A 222 46.47 28.93 27.88
N ARG A 223 47.04 28.21 26.90
CA ARG A 223 48.02 27.15 27.14
C ARG A 223 49.37 27.68 27.61
N GLN A 224 49.80 28.84 27.09
CA GLN A 224 51.01 29.51 27.55
C GLN A 224 50.88 29.91 29.03
N ASP A 225 49.76 30.53 29.41
CA ASP A 225 49.53 30.95 30.80
C ASP A 225 49.43 29.76 31.76
N GLN A 226 48.70 28.71 31.38
CA GLN A 226 48.58 27.50 32.19
C GLN A 226 49.94 26.82 32.38
N ALA A 227 50.70 26.61 31.30
CA ALA A 227 51.98 25.89 31.36
C ALA A 227 53.03 26.68 32.16
N TRP A 228 53.03 28.02 32.05
CA TRP A 228 53.92 28.86 32.84
C TRP A 228 53.52 28.88 34.31
N GLY A 229 52.23 28.99 34.62
CA GLY A 229 51.72 28.91 35.98
C GLY A 229 52.05 27.56 36.65
N ASP A 230 51.88 26.44 35.94
CA ASP A 230 52.25 25.11 36.42
C ASP A 230 53.76 25.00 36.71
N TYR A 231 54.59 25.59 35.85
CA TYR A 231 56.04 25.65 36.05
C TYR A 231 56.42 26.45 37.30
N LEU A 232 55.85 27.65 37.48
CA LEU A 232 56.09 28.49 38.66
C LEU A 232 55.61 27.81 39.95
N SER A 233 54.43 27.17 39.93
CA SER A 233 53.91 26.39 41.06
C SER A 233 54.84 25.22 41.41
N ASP A 234 55.34 24.49 40.41
CA ASP A 234 56.27 23.36 40.63
C ASP A 234 57.59 23.80 41.27
N LEU A 235 58.09 25.00 40.94
CA LEU A 235 59.25 25.61 41.60
C LEU A 235 58.92 26.12 43.02
N GLY A 236 57.78 26.78 43.18
CA GLY A 236 57.33 27.35 44.46
C GLY A 236 57.15 26.31 45.56
N ARG A 237 56.74 25.07 45.20
CA ARG A 237 56.70 23.92 46.14
C ARG A 237 58.03 23.62 46.82
N ARG A 238 59.14 24.06 46.23
CA ARG A 238 60.51 23.90 46.76
C ARG A 238 61.10 25.22 47.27
N GLY A 239 60.29 26.26 47.36
CA GLY A 239 60.72 27.62 47.71
C GLY A 239 61.58 28.29 46.64
N TRP A 240 61.51 27.81 45.40
CA TRP A 240 62.31 28.33 44.29
C TRP A 240 61.48 29.25 43.38
N THR A 241 62.18 30.17 42.75
CA THR A 241 61.73 30.97 41.61
C THR A 241 62.68 30.68 40.45
N PRO A 242 62.33 31.05 39.21
CA PRO A 242 63.19 30.83 38.04
C PRO A 242 64.65 31.30 38.22
N SER A 243 64.86 32.40 38.96
CA SER A 243 66.19 32.97 39.23
C SER A 243 66.87 32.46 40.51
N THR A 244 66.16 31.72 41.37
CA THR A 244 66.69 31.24 42.66
C THR A 244 66.92 29.73 42.73
N VAL A 245 66.81 29.03 41.58
CA VAL A 245 67.11 27.59 41.51
C VAL A 245 68.61 27.33 41.75
N PRO A 246 68.99 26.52 42.76
CA PRO A 246 70.38 26.19 43.03
C PRO A 246 71.08 25.55 41.83
N GLY A 247 72.35 25.89 41.58
CA GLY A 247 73.11 25.43 40.41
C GLY A 247 73.05 23.90 40.19
N HIS A 248 73.15 23.11 41.25
CA HIS A 248 73.08 21.65 41.19
C HIS A 248 71.70 21.10 40.78
N ALA A 249 70.62 21.89 40.90
CA ALA A 249 69.26 21.50 40.58
C ALA A 249 68.78 22.00 39.20
N GLN A 250 69.49 22.94 38.58
CA GLN A 250 69.06 23.58 37.33
C GLN A 250 68.85 22.59 36.19
N ASP A 251 69.78 21.64 36.00
CA ASP A 251 69.66 20.65 34.93
C ASP A 251 68.50 19.67 35.15
N ALA A 252 68.19 19.34 36.41
CA ALA A 252 67.04 18.51 36.73
C ALA A 252 65.72 19.23 36.41
N VAL A 253 65.65 20.54 36.68
CA VAL A 253 64.50 21.39 36.32
C VAL A 253 64.36 21.47 34.79
N ARG A 254 65.45 21.76 34.05
CA ARG A 254 65.44 21.79 32.58
C ARG A 254 64.95 20.47 31.98
N ARG A 255 65.44 19.33 32.48
CA ARG A 255 64.98 17.99 32.02
C ARG A 255 63.50 17.78 32.28
N LYS A 256 62.99 18.15 33.46
CA LYS A 256 61.58 18.01 33.81
C LYS A 256 60.67 18.89 32.93
N VAL A 257 61.07 20.14 32.66
CA VAL A 257 60.33 21.03 31.76
C VAL A 257 60.32 20.48 30.33
N ARG A 258 61.48 20.00 29.83
CA ARG A 258 61.61 19.41 28.48
C ARG A 258 60.74 18.18 28.23
N GLN A 259 60.32 17.46 29.28
CA GLN A 259 59.38 16.35 29.16
C GLN A 259 57.95 16.82 28.79
N ARG A 260 57.60 18.08 29.07
CA ARG A 260 56.25 18.64 28.86
C ARG A 260 56.22 19.65 27.72
N VAL A 261 57.21 20.53 27.65
CA VAL A 261 57.34 21.64 26.70
C VAL A 261 58.68 21.54 25.96
N PRO A 262 58.73 21.60 24.63
CA PRO A 262 59.94 21.36 23.85
C PRO A 262 60.91 22.56 23.84
N VAL A 263 61.33 23.05 25.00
CA VAL A 263 62.32 24.15 25.14
C VAL A 263 63.73 23.72 24.72
N PRO A 264 64.62 24.65 24.28
CA PRO A 264 66.00 24.37 23.93
C PRO A 264 66.82 23.72 25.06
N ALA A 265 67.90 23.01 24.73
CA ALA A 265 68.69 22.26 25.71
C ALA A 265 69.37 23.14 26.77
N GLY A 266 69.81 24.34 26.39
CA GLY A 266 70.40 25.35 27.26
C GLY A 266 69.42 26.45 27.68
N TRP A 267 68.11 26.19 27.64
CA TRP A 267 67.10 27.17 28.02
C TRP A 267 67.37 27.71 29.43
N ASP A 268 67.37 29.05 29.54
CA ASP A 268 67.46 29.76 30.81
C ASP A 268 66.12 29.62 31.55
N LEU A 269 66.18 29.23 32.82
CA LEU A 269 65.01 28.99 33.64
C LEU A 269 64.13 30.24 33.77
N ALA A 270 64.72 31.43 33.73
CA ALA A 270 64.01 32.71 33.79
C ALA A 270 63.49 33.21 32.43
N ASP A 271 63.83 32.56 31.31
CA ASP A 271 63.43 33.00 29.97
C ASP A 271 62.00 32.53 29.64
N GLU A 272 61.04 33.32 30.13
CA GLU A 272 59.62 33.14 29.87
C GLU A 272 59.26 33.23 28.38
N ALA A 273 59.93 34.10 27.62
CA ALA A 273 59.63 34.33 26.21
C ALA A 273 59.90 33.08 25.38
N THR A 274 61.08 32.47 25.53
CA THR A 274 61.45 31.22 24.84
C THR A 274 60.58 30.05 25.29
N PHE A 275 60.17 30.00 26.56
CA PHE A 275 59.23 28.99 27.04
C PHE A 275 57.86 29.12 26.38
N ARG A 276 57.30 30.33 26.35
CA ARG A 276 56.00 30.61 25.74
C ARG A 276 56.02 30.34 24.24
N ASP A 277 57.10 30.64 23.54
CA ASP A 277 57.25 30.30 22.12
C ASP A 277 57.29 28.78 21.87
N ALA A 278 57.98 28.03 22.73
CA ALA A 278 58.01 26.57 22.66
C ALA A 278 56.60 25.95 22.89
N VAL A 279 55.80 26.51 23.81
CA VAL A 279 54.40 26.12 24.01
C VAL A 279 53.56 26.45 22.78
N ALA A 280 53.69 27.65 22.22
CA ALA A 280 52.97 28.07 21.01
C ALA A 280 53.25 27.13 19.84
N THR A 281 54.54 26.81 19.61
CA THR A 281 54.97 25.86 18.57
C THR A 281 54.37 24.47 18.79
N GLN A 282 54.31 23.99 20.03
CA GLN A 282 53.72 22.70 20.37
C GLN A 282 52.20 22.67 20.11
N VAL A 283 51.47 23.73 20.47
CA VAL A 283 50.02 23.85 20.25
C VAL A 283 49.72 23.94 18.75
N ARG A 284 50.44 24.78 18.00
CA ARG A 284 50.28 24.93 16.54
C ARG A 284 50.57 23.62 15.80
N ARG A 285 51.65 22.89 16.14
CA ARG A 285 51.94 21.57 15.57
C ARG A 285 50.85 20.53 15.85
N LYS A 286 50.20 20.59 17.01
CA LYS A 286 49.05 19.70 17.32
C LYS A 286 47.82 20.10 16.51
N ALA A 287 47.57 21.39 16.35
CA ALA A 287 46.48 21.91 15.51
C ALA A 287 46.69 21.54 14.04
N ASP A 288 47.90 21.66 13.50
CA ASP A 288 48.22 21.28 12.11
C ASP A 288 48.02 19.77 11.86
N ARG A 289 48.43 18.93 12.83
CA ARG A 289 48.22 17.47 12.77
C ARG A 289 46.74 17.10 12.88
N ALA A 290 45.96 17.84 13.65
CA ALA A 290 44.51 17.66 13.75
C ALA A 290 43.78 18.19 12.49
N GLY A 291 44.23 19.30 11.90
CA GLY A 291 43.74 19.83 10.63
C GLY A 291 44.04 18.90 9.43
N ALA A 292 45.13 18.13 9.50
CA ALA A 292 45.41 17.05 8.56
C ALA A 292 44.42 15.87 8.67
N GLN A 293 43.70 15.72 9.79
CA GLN A 293 42.58 14.79 9.97
C GLN A 293 41.26 15.37 9.44
N SER A 294 41.30 15.99 8.26
CA SER A 294 40.09 16.49 7.59
C SER A 294 39.04 15.40 7.43
N LEU A 295 37.79 15.68 7.79
CA LEU A 295 36.69 14.75 7.55
C LEU A 295 36.54 14.55 6.04
N THR A 296 36.59 13.31 5.57
CA THR A 296 36.31 12.99 4.17
C THR A 296 34.88 12.49 4.05
N VAL A 297 34.04 13.20 3.29
CA VAL A 297 32.68 12.77 2.99
C VAL A 297 32.59 12.49 1.50
N LYS A 298 32.19 11.25 1.14
CA LYS A 298 32.13 10.78 -0.27
C LYS A 298 33.42 11.05 -1.06
N GLY A 299 34.58 10.81 -0.43
CA GLY A 299 35.89 11.00 -1.06
C GLY A 299 36.35 12.47 -1.17
N ARG A 300 35.59 13.43 -0.63
CA ARG A 300 35.96 14.86 -0.64
C ARG A 300 36.35 15.35 0.74
N ARG A 301 37.50 16.01 0.81
CA ARG A 301 38.04 16.65 2.01
C ARG A 301 37.17 17.84 2.41
N ILE A 302 36.68 17.85 3.65
CA ILE A 302 35.99 19.00 4.25
C ILE A 302 37.02 19.84 5.04
N PRO A 303 37.24 21.12 4.68
CA PRO A 303 38.10 22.04 5.44
C PRO A 303 37.62 22.16 6.89
N PRO A 304 38.48 22.42 7.89
CA PRO A 304 38.04 22.71 9.26
C PRO A 304 37.35 24.09 9.38
N GLY A 305 36.55 24.31 10.44
CA GLY A 305 35.98 25.61 10.78
C GLY A 305 34.76 26.08 9.97
N LEU A 306 34.13 25.21 9.17
CA LEU A 306 32.93 25.58 8.40
C LEU A 306 31.72 25.85 9.32
N SER A 307 31.05 26.99 9.07
CA SER A 307 29.75 27.29 9.65
C SER A 307 28.70 26.26 9.21
N TRP A 308 27.58 26.15 9.93
CA TRP A 308 26.52 25.21 9.57
C TRP A 308 26.03 25.36 8.11
N PRO A 309 25.72 26.58 7.60
CA PRO A 309 25.35 26.75 6.20
C PRO A 309 26.46 26.32 5.22
N ALA A 310 27.71 26.64 5.51
CA ALA A 310 28.84 26.29 4.64
C ALA A 310 29.15 24.78 4.64
N PHE A 311 29.02 24.12 5.80
CA PHE A 311 29.13 22.67 5.92
C PHE A 311 28.00 21.97 5.17
N PHE A 312 26.76 22.44 5.33
CA PHE A 312 25.60 21.87 4.66
C PHE A 312 25.68 22.03 3.14
N ALA A 313 26.16 23.17 2.66
CA ALA A 313 26.37 23.43 1.23
C ALA A 313 27.56 22.65 0.63
N HIS A 314 28.39 22.01 1.44
CA HIS A 314 29.57 21.29 0.95
C HIS A 314 29.17 20.15 -0.01
N PRO A 315 29.81 20.03 -1.20
CA PRO A 315 29.39 19.06 -2.22
C PRO A 315 29.34 17.60 -1.76
N GLY A 316 30.26 17.19 -0.87
CA GLY A 316 30.25 15.85 -0.29
C GLY A 316 29.06 15.59 0.62
N VAL A 317 28.68 16.60 1.43
CA VAL A 317 27.52 16.53 2.35
C VAL A 317 26.22 16.53 1.54
N GLN A 318 26.12 17.39 0.53
CA GLN A 318 25.00 17.42 -0.41
C GLN A 318 24.83 16.09 -1.15
N ALA A 319 25.93 15.45 -1.60
CA ALA A 319 25.88 14.15 -2.24
C ALA A 319 25.41 13.05 -1.28
N GLU A 320 25.91 13.02 -0.05
CA GLU A 320 25.45 12.06 0.97
C GLU A 320 23.96 12.24 1.29
N LEU A 321 23.49 13.48 1.42
CA LEU A 321 22.08 13.78 1.66
C LEU A 321 21.19 13.35 0.49
N ARG A 322 21.58 13.66 -0.76
CA ARG A 322 20.83 13.22 -1.94
C ARG A 322 20.74 11.70 -2.02
N ASP A 323 21.83 10.99 -1.75
CA ASP A 323 21.84 9.52 -1.77
C ASP A 323 20.88 8.95 -0.71
N LYS A 324 20.93 9.48 0.52
CA LYS A 324 20.04 9.08 1.63
C LYS A 324 18.58 9.37 1.36
N LEU A 325 18.29 10.47 0.67
CA LEU A 325 16.95 10.93 0.34
C LEU A 325 16.47 10.43 -1.04
N HIS A 326 17.32 9.69 -1.77
CA HIS A 326 17.10 9.17 -3.13
C HIS A 326 16.80 10.26 -4.19
N LEU A 327 17.30 11.47 -3.97
CA LEU A 327 17.04 12.64 -4.81
C LEU A 327 17.82 12.60 -6.13
N PRO A 328 17.35 13.30 -7.19
CA PRO A 328 18.13 13.55 -8.39
C PRO A 328 19.42 14.35 -8.10
N ALA A 329 20.47 14.13 -8.88
CA ALA A 329 21.77 14.78 -8.70
C ALA A 329 21.71 16.33 -8.76
N GLY A 330 20.76 16.88 -9.53
CA GLY A 330 20.57 18.33 -9.69
C GLY A 330 19.84 19.04 -8.54
N VAL A 331 19.33 18.32 -7.54
CA VAL A 331 18.65 18.93 -6.39
C VAL A 331 19.68 19.48 -5.40
N ALA A 332 19.64 20.79 -5.18
CA ALA A 332 20.40 21.47 -4.13
C ALA A 332 19.54 21.57 -2.88
N LEU A 333 19.99 21.00 -1.77
CA LEU A 333 19.26 21.04 -0.51
C LEU A 333 19.64 22.29 0.26
N GLN A 334 18.65 22.95 0.85
CA GLN A 334 18.84 24.03 1.81
C GLN A 334 18.84 23.49 3.24
N PRO A 335 19.44 24.20 4.23
CA PRO A 335 19.33 23.84 5.65
C PRO A 335 17.96 24.20 6.24
N ALA A 336 17.25 25.13 5.62
CA ALA A 336 15.87 25.52 5.92
C ALA A 336 15.24 26.09 4.64
N TYR A 337 13.95 25.83 4.45
CA TYR A 337 13.15 26.41 3.38
C TYR A 337 12.25 27.51 3.94
N ARG A 338 11.92 28.50 3.12
CA ARG A 338 11.05 29.62 3.48
C ARG A 338 9.64 29.17 3.83
N ASP A 339 9.12 28.26 3.02
CA ASP A 339 7.77 27.72 3.14
C ASP A 339 7.70 26.31 2.51
N GLY A 340 6.56 25.63 2.71
CA GLY A 340 6.34 24.30 2.15
C GLY A 340 6.26 24.28 0.62
N ALA A 341 5.90 25.42 -0.02
CA ALA A 341 5.80 25.50 -1.47
C ALA A 341 7.18 25.54 -2.14
N GLU A 342 8.16 26.21 -1.51
CA GLU A 342 9.56 26.18 -1.93
C GLU A 342 10.12 24.75 -1.84
N PHE A 343 9.95 24.07 -0.69
CA PHE A 343 10.35 22.67 -0.54
C PHE A 343 9.69 21.77 -1.58
N GLN A 344 8.39 21.97 -1.83
CA GLN A 344 7.65 21.20 -2.81
C GLN A 344 8.26 21.38 -4.21
N ARG A 345 8.53 22.61 -4.63
CA ARG A 345 9.04 22.92 -5.97
C ARG A 345 10.48 22.45 -6.17
N GLU A 346 11.33 22.62 -5.16
CA GLU A 346 12.79 22.45 -5.31
C GLU A 346 13.27 21.04 -4.94
N VAL A 347 12.53 20.31 -4.10
CA VAL A 347 12.90 18.97 -3.63
C VAL A 347 11.87 17.93 -4.02
N PHE A 348 10.62 18.13 -3.61
CA PHE A 348 9.60 17.09 -3.71
C PHE A 348 9.20 16.80 -5.17
N GLN A 349 8.92 17.84 -5.97
CA GLN A 349 8.53 17.67 -7.37
C GLN A 349 9.64 17.04 -8.23
N PRO A 350 10.92 17.45 -8.13
CA PRO A 350 12.00 16.75 -8.81
C PRO A 350 12.16 15.28 -8.42
N LEU A 351 11.97 14.95 -7.14
CA LEU A 351 11.97 13.57 -6.65
C LEU A 351 10.83 12.77 -7.30
N VAL A 352 9.60 13.27 -7.18
CA VAL A 352 8.40 12.63 -7.71
C VAL A 352 8.55 12.43 -9.22
N ALA A 353 9.00 13.46 -9.96
CA ALA A 353 9.19 13.38 -11.39
C ALA A 353 10.23 12.31 -11.79
N LYS A 354 11.34 12.19 -11.04
CA LYS A 354 12.33 11.13 -11.26
C LYS A 354 11.73 9.75 -11.04
N VAL A 355 11.11 9.53 -9.88
CA VAL A 355 10.52 8.23 -9.52
C VAL A 355 9.37 7.87 -10.47
N ALA A 356 8.55 8.83 -10.88
CA ALA A 356 7.46 8.61 -11.81
C ALA A 356 7.95 8.21 -13.20
N ARG A 357 9.06 8.80 -13.70
CA ARG A 357 9.68 8.38 -14.96
C ARG A 357 10.30 6.98 -14.86
N GLU A 358 10.95 6.66 -13.74
CA GLU A 358 11.47 5.30 -13.48
C GLU A 358 10.34 4.27 -13.43
N GLU A 359 9.21 4.60 -12.81
CA GLU A 359 8.02 3.75 -12.80
C GLU A 359 7.37 3.63 -14.19
N LEU A 360 7.29 4.72 -14.96
CA LEU A 360 6.72 4.71 -16.32
C LEU A 360 7.40 3.67 -17.21
N VAL A 361 8.73 3.53 -17.12
CA VAL A 361 9.48 2.50 -17.86
C VAL A 361 8.95 1.09 -17.56
N ARG A 362 8.52 0.81 -16.33
CA ARG A 362 7.96 -0.50 -15.93
C ARG A 362 6.55 -0.71 -16.49
N TYR A 363 5.75 0.36 -16.59
CA TYR A 363 4.41 0.29 -17.19
C TYR A 363 4.45 0.16 -18.71
N ASP A 364 5.51 0.65 -19.36
CA ASP A 364 5.73 0.58 -20.80
C ASP A 364 6.57 -0.64 -21.23
N ALA A 365 7.13 -1.38 -20.27
CA ALA A 365 7.94 -2.58 -20.49
C ALA A 365 7.22 -3.62 -21.36
N PRO A 366 7.92 -4.33 -22.26
CA PRO A 366 7.30 -5.29 -23.16
C PRO A 366 6.57 -6.40 -22.40
N ALA A 367 5.52 -6.95 -22.99
CA ALA A 367 4.72 -8.01 -22.36
C ALA A 367 5.56 -9.21 -21.90
N GLU A 368 6.64 -9.51 -22.62
CA GLU A 368 7.59 -10.58 -22.29
C GLU A 368 8.24 -10.43 -20.91
N ASP A 369 8.44 -9.21 -20.42
CA ASP A 369 9.03 -9.00 -19.08
C ASP A 369 8.07 -9.35 -17.93
N PHE A 370 6.80 -9.58 -18.25
CA PHE A 370 5.75 -10.05 -17.32
C PHE A 370 5.55 -11.57 -17.37
N ALA A 371 6.29 -12.29 -18.21
CA ALA A 371 6.26 -13.75 -18.25
C ALA A 371 6.90 -14.37 -17.00
N ASP A 372 6.60 -15.63 -16.70
CA ASP A 372 7.11 -16.30 -15.51
C ASP A 372 8.66 -16.31 -15.48
N GLY A 373 9.23 -15.99 -14.32
CA GLY A 373 10.69 -15.90 -14.13
C GLY A 373 11.35 -14.62 -14.68
N ARG A 374 10.57 -13.66 -15.19
CA ARG A 374 11.06 -12.39 -15.72
C ARG A 374 10.96 -11.26 -14.68
N PRO A 375 11.66 -10.11 -14.88
CA PRO A 375 11.77 -9.07 -13.86
C PRO A 375 10.45 -8.46 -13.36
N LEU A 376 9.38 -8.48 -14.17
CA LEU A 376 8.07 -7.93 -13.82
C LEU A 376 6.99 -9.02 -13.64
N ALA A 377 7.37 -10.29 -13.56
CA ALA A 377 6.45 -11.42 -13.43
C ALA A 377 5.51 -11.26 -12.23
N GLU A 378 6.08 -11.03 -11.05
CA GLU A 378 5.34 -10.96 -9.78
C GLU A 378 4.36 -9.78 -9.78
N ARG A 379 4.82 -8.61 -10.22
CA ARG A 379 3.99 -7.41 -10.35
C ARG A 379 2.86 -7.58 -11.37
N GLY A 380 3.12 -8.30 -12.45
CA GLY A 380 2.09 -8.67 -13.44
C GLY A 380 1.03 -9.61 -12.88
N VAL A 381 1.46 -10.61 -12.11
CA VAL A 381 0.57 -11.57 -11.42
C VAL A 381 -0.30 -10.86 -10.39
N GLU A 382 0.27 -9.96 -9.59
CA GLU A 382 -0.49 -9.15 -8.63
C GLU A 382 -1.52 -8.25 -9.32
N ALA A 383 -1.14 -7.61 -10.43
CA ALA A 383 -2.05 -6.79 -11.22
C ALA A 383 -3.18 -7.63 -11.84
N ALA A 384 -2.87 -8.80 -12.40
CA ALA A 384 -3.87 -9.72 -12.94
C ALA A 384 -4.83 -10.20 -11.84
N ARG A 385 -4.33 -10.50 -10.65
CA ARG A 385 -5.16 -10.83 -9.48
C ARG A 385 -6.10 -9.68 -9.12
N ALA A 386 -5.59 -8.46 -9.04
CA ALA A 386 -6.40 -7.27 -8.75
C ALA A 386 -7.48 -7.00 -9.82
N ALA A 387 -7.23 -7.38 -11.08
CA ALA A 387 -8.21 -7.27 -12.16
C ALA A 387 -9.26 -8.39 -12.17
N ILE A 388 -8.89 -9.62 -11.82
CA ILE A 388 -9.74 -10.82 -11.92
C ILE A 388 -10.59 -11.04 -10.67
N VAL A 389 -9.99 -10.94 -9.48
CA VAL A 389 -10.64 -11.32 -8.22
C VAL A 389 -11.93 -10.56 -7.98
N PRO A 390 -11.97 -9.22 -8.10
CA PRO A 390 -13.16 -8.49 -7.71
C PRO A 390 -14.44 -8.80 -8.51
N PRO A 391 -14.43 -8.85 -9.85
CA PRO A 391 -15.62 -9.21 -10.62
C PRO A 391 -16.04 -10.66 -10.38
N VAL A 392 -15.09 -11.59 -10.19
CA VAL A 392 -15.39 -12.98 -9.83
C VAL A 392 -16.07 -13.07 -8.46
N ALA A 393 -15.58 -12.33 -7.47
CA ALA A 393 -16.16 -12.29 -6.13
C ALA A 393 -17.59 -11.72 -6.15
N LEU A 394 -17.81 -10.61 -6.89
CA LEU A 394 -19.15 -10.03 -7.03
C LEU A 394 -20.13 -10.97 -7.72
N PHE A 395 -19.68 -11.68 -8.78
CA PHE A 395 -20.49 -12.66 -9.48
C PHE A 395 -20.93 -13.80 -8.55
N PHE A 396 -20.00 -14.43 -7.83
CA PHE A 396 -20.33 -15.53 -6.92
C PHE A 396 -21.16 -15.07 -5.72
N SER A 397 -20.92 -13.88 -5.18
CA SER A 397 -21.74 -13.33 -4.09
C SER A 397 -23.18 -13.05 -4.56
N LEU A 398 -23.36 -12.46 -5.75
CA LEU A 398 -24.70 -12.25 -6.31
C LEU A 398 -25.40 -13.59 -6.56
N LEU A 399 -24.71 -14.57 -7.13
CA LEU A 399 -25.25 -15.91 -7.37
C LEU A 399 -25.65 -16.61 -6.06
N GLY A 400 -24.82 -16.50 -5.01
CA GLY A 400 -25.09 -17.03 -3.68
C GLY A 400 -26.33 -16.41 -3.04
N ALA A 401 -26.42 -15.07 -3.06
CA ALA A 401 -27.56 -14.33 -2.54
C ALA A 401 -28.86 -14.67 -3.27
N VAL A 402 -28.86 -14.62 -4.61
CA VAL A 402 -30.05 -14.89 -5.43
C VAL A 402 -30.46 -16.37 -5.34
N GLY A 403 -29.51 -17.30 -5.30
CA GLY A 403 -29.76 -18.72 -5.09
C GLY A 403 -30.40 -19.02 -3.73
N HIS A 404 -29.92 -18.39 -2.65
CA HIS A 404 -30.49 -18.58 -1.32
C HIS A 404 -31.82 -17.85 -1.13
N LEU A 405 -32.04 -16.73 -1.82
CA LEU A 405 -33.34 -16.07 -1.89
C LEU A 405 -34.38 -16.97 -2.58
N ALA A 406 -34.00 -17.60 -3.71
CA ALA A 406 -34.84 -18.56 -4.42
C ALA A 406 -35.18 -19.77 -3.53
N LYS A 407 -34.18 -20.30 -2.81
CA LYS A 407 -34.37 -21.37 -1.80
C LYS A 407 -35.31 -20.93 -0.67
N LEU A 408 -35.11 -19.75 -0.08
CA LEU A 408 -35.96 -19.24 0.99
C LEU A 408 -37.40 -19.08 0.51
N SER A 409 -37.60 -18.53 -0.70
CA SER A 409 -38.91 -18.39 -1.34
C SER A 409 -39.61 -19.74 -1.48
N TYR A 410 -38.89 -20.78 -1.93
CA TYR A 410 -39.40 -22.15 -1.97
C TYR A 410 -39.81 -22.68 -0.59
N LEU A 411 -38.99 -22.48 0.45
CA LEU A 411 -39.28 -22.97 1.80
C LEU A 411 -40.51 -22.28 2.40
N LEU A 412 -40.63 -20.96 2.23
CA LEU A 412 -41.79 -20.19 2.69
C LEU A 412 -43.06 -20.59 1.94
N LEU A 413 -42.99 -20.71 0.61
CA LEU A 413 -44.13 -21.16 -0.19
C LEU A 413 -44.55 -22.59 0.16
N SER A 414 -43.59 -23.47 0.45
CA SER A 414 -43.87 -24.84 0.91
C SER A 414 -44.62 -24.84 2.24
N LEU A 415 -44.27 -23.96 3.18
CA LEU A 415 -45.00 -23.80 4.43
C LEU A 415 -46.44 -23.33 4.19
N VAL A 416 -46.64 -22.31 3.37
CA VAL A 416 -47.96 -21.76 3.01
C VAL A 416 -48.83 -22.83 2.34
N VAL A 417 -48.32 -23.51 1.31
CA VAL A 417 -49.06 -24.56 0.60
C VAL A 417 -49.39 -25.74 1.52
N SER A 418 -48.51 -26.06 2.48
CA SER A 418 -48.80 -27.10 3.46
C SER A 418 -49.88 -26.72 4.47
N ALA A 419 -50.11 -25.42 4.68
CA ALA A 419 -51.10 -24.89 5.62
C ALA A 419 -52.49 -24.71 4.99
N VAL A 420 -52.58 -24.57 3.67
CA VAL A 420 -53.83 -24.31 2.94
C VAL A 420 -54.29 -25.57 2.18
N PRO A 421 -55.34 -26.28 2.63
CA PRO A 421 -55.79 -27.54 2.02
C PRO A 421 -56.08 -27.43 0.52
N ALA A 422 -56.74 -26.34 0.10
CA ALA A 422 -57.08 -26.08 -1.31
C ALA A 422 -55.85 -25.98 -2.23
N TRP A 423 -54.66 -25.74 -1.70
CA TRP A 423 -53.43 -25.55 -2.48
C TRP A 423 -52.55 -26.78 -2.51
N GLN A 424 -52.90 -27.86 -1.79
CA GLN A 424 -52.08 -29.08 -1.72
C GLN A 424 -51.90 -29.74 -3.10
N ALA A 425 -52.91 -29.67 -3.98
CA ALA A 425 -52.80 -30.15 -5.35
C ALA A 425 -51.72 -29.40 -6.17
N ARG A 426 -51.36 -28.17 -5.75
CA ARG A 426 -50.30 -27.36 -6.37
C ARG A 426 -48.90 -27.68 -5.84
N ALA A 427 -48.78 -28.47 -4.77
CA ALA A 427 -47.49 -28.85 -4.17
C ALA A 427 -46.54 -29.51 -5.18
N ARG A 428 -47.08 -30.21 -6.19
CA ARG A 428 -46.31 -30.85 -7.28
C ARG A 428 -45.54 -29.87 -8.16
N PHE A 429 -45.87 -28.58 -8.14
CA PHE A 429 -45.20 -27.55 -8.93
C PHE A 429 -44.15 -26.75 -8.13
N LEU A 430 -44.04 -26.96 -6.81
CA LEU A 430 -43.14 -26.19 -5.95
C LEU A 430 -41.66 -26.35 -6.31
N TRP A 431 -41.28 -27.48 -6.89
CA TRP A 431 -39.89 -27.69 -7.32
C TRP A 431 -39.45 -26.71 -8.41
N ALA A 432 -40.39 -26.12 -9.16
CA ALA A 432 -40.12 -25.12 -10.18
C ALA A 432 -39.87 -23.72 -9.58
N THR A 433 -40.26 -23.46 -8.33
CA THR A 433 -40.16 -22.14 -7.70
C THR A 433 -38.74 -21.57 -7.69
N PRO A 434 -37.68 -22.32 -7.28
CA PRO A 434 -36.33 -21.77 -7.31
C PRO A 434 -35.90 -21.38 -8.73
N PHE A 435 -36.17 -22.22 -9.73
CA PHE A 435 -35.84 -21.94 -11.12
C PHE A 435 -36.61 -20.73 -11.67
N ALA A 436 -37.89 -20.61 -11.33
CA ALA A 436 -38.71 -19.46 -11.71
C ALA A 436 -38.18 -18.16 -11.10
N VAL A 437 -37.78 -18.16 -9.82
CA VAL A 437 -37.20 -16.98 -9.17
C VAL A 437 -35.86 -16.62 -9.81
N LEU A 438 -34.96 -17.58 -10.04
CA LEU A 438 -33.68 -17.35 -10.69
C LEU A 438 -33.86 -16.78 -12.11
N ALA A 439 -34.74 -17.38 -12.92
CA ALA A 439 -35.03 -16.92 -14.26
C ALA A 439 -35.66 -15.53 -14.26
N LEU A 440 -36.63 -15.27 -13.36
CA LEU A 440 -37.27 -13.97 -13.24
C LEU A 440 -36.26 -12.88 -12.87
N VAL A 441 -35.45 -13.11 -11.83
CA VAL A 441 -34.42 -12.14 -11.41
C VAL A 441 -33.44 -11.89 -12.54
N TRP A 442 -32.95 -12.94 -13.22
CA TRP A 442 -32.02 -12.78 -14.33
C TRP A 442 -32.62 -11.99 -15.50
N VAL A 443 -33.85 -12.31 -15.92
CA VAL A 443 -34.55 -11.62 -17.01
C VAL A 443 -34.80 -10.17 -16.65
N VAL A 444 -35.32 -9.90 -15.44
CA VAL A 444 -35.57 -8.53 -14.96
C VAL A 444 -34.27 -7.73 -14.93
N LEU A 445 -33.19 -8.27 -14.37
CA LEU A 445 -31.90 -7.58 -14.31
C LEU A 445 -31.24 -7.40 -15.68
N SER A 446 -31.50 -8.30 -16.64
CA SER A 446 -30.98 -8.18 -18.01
C SER A 446 -31.69 -7.08 -18.82
N TRP A 447 -32.92 -6.72 -18.44
CA TRP A 447 -33.76 -5.75 -19.16
C TRP A 447 -33.94 -4.43 -18.40
N THR A 448 -33.41 -4.35 -17.19
CA THR A 448 -33.39 -3.11 -16.40
C THR A 448 -32.06 -2.41 -16.56
N ASP A 449 -32.09 -1.10 -16.39
CA ASP A 449 -30.94 -0.23 -16.48
C ASP A 449 -30.75 0.58 -15.20
N ASN A 450 -29.56 1.12 -15.04
CA ASN A 450 -29.24 2.14 -14.04
C ASN A 450 -28.41 3.26 -14.68
N ALA A 451 -28.07 4.29 -13.89
CA ALA A 451 -27.34 5.45 -14.38
C ALA A 451 -26.00 5.11 -15.07
N VAL A 452 -25.36 4.01 -14.69
CA VAL A 452 -24.11 3.58 -15.33
C VAL A 452 -24.37 2.78 -16.60
N THR A 453 -25.33 1.84 -16.62
CA THR A 453 -25.60 1.04 -17.82
C THR A 453 -26.18 1.85 -18.98
N GLN A 454 -26.81 2.97 -18.68
CA GLN A 454 -27.28 3.96 -19.67
C GLN A 454 -26.15 4.82 -20.24
N SER A 455 -24.97 4.82 -19.62
CA SER A 455 -23.86 5.66 -20.09
C SER A 455 -23.30 5.16 -21.42
N ARG A 456 -22.82 6.12 -22.23
CA ARG A 456 -22.17 5.82 -23.51
C ARG A 456 -20.92 4.97 -23.34
N LEU A 457 -20.14 5.23 -22.30
CA LEU A 457 -18.92 4.46 -22.04
C LEU A 457 -19.24 3.01 -21.69
N TYR A 458 -20.22 2.78 -20.82
CA TYR A 458 -20.61 1.42 -20.46
C TYR A 458 -21.09 0.65 -21.69
N GLY A 459 -21.96 1.27 -22.50
CA GLY A 459 -22.42 0.70 -23.77
C GLY A 459 -21.27 0.31 -24.68
N TYR A 460 -20.35 1.26 -24.93
CA TYR A 460 -19.15 1.02 -25.74
C TYR A 460 -18.30 -0.15 -25.21
N MET A 461 -17.99 -0.17 -23.92
CA MET A 461 -17.17 -1.23 -23.33
C MET A 461 -17.89 -2.58 -23.37
N ARG A 462 -19.21 -2.61 -23.10
CA ARG A 462 -20.01 -3.83 -23.19
C ARG A 462 -20.02 -4.41 -24.60
N ASP A 463 -20.11 -3.55 -25.61
CA ASP A 463 -20.07 -3.97 -27.01
C ASP A 463 -18.66 -4.49 -27.38
N GLN A 464 -17.59 -3.85 -26.89
CA GLN A 464 -16.22 -4.39 -27.04
C GLN A 464 -16.05 -5.76 -26.37
N VAL A 465 -16.67 -6.02 -25.21
CA VAL A 465 -16.65 -7.36 -24.59
C VAL A 465 -17.35 -8.39 -25.49
N ARG A 466 -18.48 -8.01 -26.11
CA ARG A 466 -19.23 -8.89 -27.02
C ARG A 466 -18.43 -9.21 -28.28
N ASP A 467 -17.81 -8.20 -28.86
CA ASP A 467 -17.07 -8.32 -30.11
C ASP A 467 -15.69 -8.98 -29.91
N GLY A 468 -14.98 -8.64 -28.83
CA GLY A 468 -13.61 -9.10 -28.57
C GLY A 468 -13.46 -10.58 -28.24
N LEU A 469 -14.55 -11.23 -27.81
CA LEU A 469 -14.60 -12.69 -27.60
C LEU A 469 -15.23 -13.44 -28.77
N SER A 470 -15.68 -12.74 -29.81
CA SER A 470 -16.23 -13.35 -31.01
C SER A 470 -15.08 -13.69 -31.96
N GLN A 471 -14.66 -14.95 -31.97
CA GLN A 471 -13.79 -15.45 -33.05
C GLN A 471 -14.60 -15.59 -34.35
N PRO A 472 -13.97 -15.55 -35.53
CA PRO A 472 -14.68 -15.67 -36.82
C PRO A 472 -15.55 -16.94 -36.96
N GLU A 473 -15.22 -17.99 -36.20
CA GLU A 473 -15.93 -19.28 -36.19
C GLU A 473 -16.86 -19.49 -34.97
N ASP A 474 -16.89 -18.55 -34.02
CA ASP A 474 -17.81 -18.62 -32.86
C ASP A 474 -19.09 -17.84 -33.15
N THR A 475 -20.23 -18.39 -32.73
CA THR A 475 -21.59 -17.84 -32.90
C THR A 475 -21.84 -16.50 -32.17
N GLY A 476 -20.81 -15.88 -31.57
CA GLY A 476 -20.91 -14.68 -30.74
C GLY A 476 -21.59 -14.90 -29.38
N VAL A 477 -22.08 -16.11 -29.11
CA VAL A 477 -22.86 -16.45 -27.91
C VAL A 477 -22.06 -16.23 -26.63
N ARG A 478 -20.76 -16.55 -26.62
CA ARG A 478 -19.89 -16.37 -25.44
C ARG A 478 -19.74 -14.90 -25.05
N GLY A 479 -19.46 -14.04 -26.03
CA GLY A 479 -19.35 -12.59 -25.83
C GLY A 479 -20.68 -12.00 -25.35
N TRP A 480 -21.80 -12.43 -25.93
CA TRP A 480 -23.13 -12.02 -25.48
C TRP A 480 -23.42 -12.43 -24.02
N LEU A 481 -23.14 -13.69 -23.67
CA LEU A 481 -23.36 -14.21 -22.30
C LEU A 481 -22.53 -13.45 -21.28
N LEU A 482 -21.24 -13.19 -21.56
CA LEU A 482 -20.39 -12.45 -20.65
C LEU A 482 -20.85 -11.00 -20.52
N GLY A 483 -21.15 -10.33 -21.63
CA GLY A 483 -21.66 -8.96 -21.63
C GLY A 483 -22.97 -8.84 -20.84
N ASN A 484 -23.88 -9.82 -20.96
CA ASN A 484 -25.11 -9.86 -20.18
C ASN A 484 -24.85 -10.14 -18.69
N ALA A 485 -23.91 -11.03 -18.35
CA ALA A 485 -23.57 -11.30 -16.95
C ALA A 485 -23.00 -10.05 -16.26
N LEU A 486 -22.12 -9.30 -16.94
CA LEU A 486 -21.60 -8.01 -16.43
C LEU A 486 -22.73 -7.01 -16.22
N HIS A 487 -23.67 -6.91 -17.16
CA HIS A 487 -24.88 -6.08 -17.06
C HIS A 487 -25.72 -6.43 -15.83
N VAL A 488 -26.08 -7.71 -15.68
CA VAL A 488 -26.86 -8.22 -14.54
C VAL A 488 -26.18 -7.90 -13.21
N VAL A 489 -24.85 -8.05 -13.13
CA VAL A 489 -24.11 -7.71 -11.92
C VAL A 489 -24.09 -6.21 -11.69
N ALA A 490 -23.86 -5.38 -12.71
CA ALA A 490 -23.83 -3.92 -12.55
C ALA A 490 -25.18 -3.36 -12.07
N VAL A 491 -26.27 -3.86 -12.65
CA VAL A 491 -27.64 -3.50 -12.29
C VAL A 491 -28.03 -4.06 -10.92
N GLY A 492 -27.80 -5.35 -10.70
CA GLY A 492 -28.13 -6.04 -9.45
C GLY A 492 -27.41 -5.46 -8.24
N GLN A 493 -26.13 -5.08 -8.37
CA GLN A 493 -25.38 -4.41 -7.31
C GLN A 493 -25.91 -2.98 -7.08
N GLY A 494 -26.25 -2.24 -8.13
CA GLY A 494 -26.83 -0.90 -8.02
C GLY A 494 -28.13 -0.86 -7.21
N TYR A 495 -29.08 -1.74 -7.52
CA TYR A 495 -30.37 -1.81 -6.82
C TYR A 495 -30.32 -2.58 -5.50
N GLY A 496 -29.44 -3.58 -5.39
CA GLY A 496 -29.33 -4.41 -4.18
C GLY A 496 -28.60 -3.71 -3.03
N TYR A 497 -27.63 -2.84 -3.33
CA TYR A 497 -26.77 -2.22 -2.32
C TYR A 497 -27.52 -1.52 -1.17
N PRO A 498 -28.54 -0.66 -1.39
CA PRO A 498 -29.22 0.01 -0.29
C PRO A 498 -29.85 -0.97 0.71
N VAL A 499 -30.41 -2.07 0.22
CA VAL A 499 -30.98 -3.13 1.06
C VAL A 499 -29.88 -3.87 1.81
N ASN A 500 -28.81 -4.22 1.10
CA ASN A 500 -27.64 -4.92 1.64
C ASN A 500 -26.96 -4.12 2.77
N GLU A 501 -26.83 -2.81 2.57
CA GLU A 501 -26.22 -1.90 3.54
C GLU A 501 -27.13 -1.66 4.75
N LEU A 502 -28.45 -1.61 4.54
CA LEU A 502 -29.42 -1.55 5.63
C LEU A 502 -29.33 -2.80 6.52
N VAL A 503 -29.27 -3.98 5.91
CA VAL A 503 -29.07 -5.26 6.63
C VAL A 503 -27.76 -5.22 7.43
N ARG A 504 -26.66 -4.79 6.80
CA ARG A 504 -25.35 -4.70 7.44
C ARG A 504 -25.35 -3.78 8.66
N THR A 505 -25.89 -2.58 8.51
CA THR A 505 -25.82 -1.52 9.53
C THR A 505 -26.87 -1.69 10.63
N ARG A 506 -28.10 -2.06 10.28
CA ARG A 506 -29.21 -2.15 11.24
C ARG A 506 -29.36 -3.52 11.88
N LEU A 507 -29.17 -4.61 11.13
CA LEU A 507 -29.35 -5.97 11.67
C LEU A 507 -28.05 -6.57 12.20
N LEU A 508 -26.92 -6.30 11.56
CA LEU A 508 -25.62 -6.90 11.90
C LEU A 508 -24.63 -5.91 12.53
N GLY A 509 -25.11 -4.79 13.07
CA GLY A 509 -24.31 -3.86 13.86
C GLY A 509 -23.13 -3.22 13.10
N GLY A 510 -23.20 -3.15 11.77
CA GLY A 510 -22.17 -2.53 10.96
C GLY A 510 -20.91 -3.39 10.77
N ILE A 511 -21.03 -4.72 10.81
CA ILE A 511 -19.94 -5.66 10.56
C ILE A 511 -19.06 -5.25 9.36
N THR A 512 -17.75 -5.36 9.53
CA THR A 512 -16.74 -4.82 8.61
C THR A 512 -16.08 -5.85 7.71
N TYR A 513 -16.20 -7.15 8.05
CA TYR A 513 -15.50 -8.24 7.34
C TYR A 513 -13.99 -7.97 7.17
N GLY A 514 -13.37 -7.33 8.17
CA GLY A 514 -11.94 -6.99 8.14
C GLY A 514 -11.58 -5.79 7.27
N TYR A 515 -12.56 -5.01 6.79
CA TYR A 515 -12.34 -3.76 6.06
C TYR A 515 -12.87 -2.55 6.81
N VAL A 516 -11.96 -1.63 7.14
CA VAL A 516 -12.30 -0.31 7.67
C VAL A 516 -12.04 0.70 6.56
N PRO A 517 -13.06 1.45 6.11
CA PRO A 517 -12.85 2.52 5.14
C PRO A 517 -11.83 3.53 5.68
N PRO A 518 -10.96 4.10 4.83
CA PRO A 518 -10.15 5.25 5.24
C PRO A 518 -11.08 6.34 5.77
N THR A 519 -10.78 6.93 6.93
CA THR A 519 -11.45 8.16 7.37
C THR A 519 -11.12 9.23 6.33
N ARG A 520 -12.15 9.73 5.65
CA ARG A 520 -12.02 10.84 4.70
C ARG A 520 -11.54 12.10 5.39
#